data_AF-F5RNN5-F1
#
_entry.id   AF-F5RNN5-F1
#
_cell.length_a   1.000
_cell.length_b   1.000
_cell.length_c   1.000
_cell.angle_alpha   90.00
_cell.angle_beta   90.00
_cell.angle_gamma   90.00
#
_symmetry.space_group_name_H-M   'P 1'
#
loop_
_entity.id
_entity.type
_entity.pdbx_description
1 polymer ?
#
loop_
_entity_poly.entity_id
_entity_poly.type
_entity_poly.pdbx_seq_one_letter_code
_entity_poly.pdbx_strand_id
1 'polypeptide(L)'
;MLLQKRMKKHLAATVLGGLLTSGMFFGAPAYAADAARTDASTEQVQSDAPPIEETLARFIADRAERSEAEADKMPAVRKAEQTAPAKGLTKSEVQELNDLRDSIYAVSMSQTQIMNILDRLRERLDGYEREQEMVRLAVPAPTDRALVNPAPAAYVNDTQDAVNAQGNSTMTFAYSPTQLYKIYCRRGYLTDLAFRKGETIQFVGGGDTAGWAVSSATVDGVPHLYIKPVVEVSTTNLIVTTDKRSYQLIIHSADWYNPMVTWTYAAEDRQNMLQTQQKEQALRTTSVNVSSVENLDFSYKVKGKNAEYRPEMVFSDGMRVYLKFKKIPQRQIPIFIQEKGNRMMTLVNYRQKDDYYIIDAPFDKAQLQVSEHENITIEHKAR
;
A
#
# COMPACT_ATOMS: atom_id res chain seq x y z
N MET A 1 9.18 48.08 25.06
CA MET A 1 8.79 47.67 23.70
C MET A 1 9.70 46.52 23.24
N LEU A 2 9.32 45.71 22.24
CA LEU A 2 10.08 44.54 21.73
C LEU A 2 10.20 43.31 22.69
N LEU A 3 9.07 42.74 23.14
CA LEU A 3 9.03 41.48 23.90
C LEU A 3 8.33 40.31 23.15
N GLN A 4 8.23 40.36 21.82
CA GLN A 4 7.54 39.36 20.98
C GLN A 4 8.34 38.97 19.72
N LYS A 5 9.64 38.69 19.85
CA LYS A 5 10.49 38.29 18.71
C LYS A 5 11.29 37.00 18.96
N ARG A 6 10.65 36.01 19.60
CA ARG A 6 11.16 34.64 19.81
C ARG A 6 10.22 33.62 19.14
N MET A 7 10.77 32.46 18.81
CA MET A 7 10.13 31.27 18.21
C MET A 7 9.80 31.33 16.70
N LYS A 8 9.77 30.12 16.09
CA LYS A 8 9.37 29.79 14.71
C LYS A 8 10.28 30.27 13.55
N LYS A 9 11.50 29.70 13.50
CA LYS A 9 12.20 29.38 12.24
C LYS A 9 12.86 27.99 12.32
N HIS A 10 12.05 26.95 12.10
CA HIS A 10 12.44 25.58 11.78
C HIS A 10 11.30 24.94 10.97
N LEU A 11 11.62 23.94 10.12
CA LEU A 11 10.76 23.30 9.11
C LEU A 11 10.34 24.24 7.95
N ALA A 12 10.25 23.80 6.69
CA ALA A 12 10.69 22.53 6.08
C ALA A 12 10.96 22.67 4.55
N ALA A 13 11.63 21.67 3.98
CA ALA A 13 11.35 20.92 2.72
C ALA A 13 10.52 21.59 1.59
N THR A 14 10.90 21.62 0.30
CA THR A 14 11.14 20.52 -0.69
C THR A 14 9.88 19.66 -0.98
N VAL A 15 9.56 19.18 -2.20
CA VAL A 15 10.36 18.98 -3.45
C VAL A 15 9.48 18.96 -4.76
N LEU A 16 10.01 18.57 -5.95
CA LEU A 16 9.43 18.14 -7.28
C LEU A 16 8.22 18.86 -7.96
N GLY A 17 8.02 18.84 -9.29
CA GLY A 17 8.81 18.28 -10.43
C GLY A 17 7.98 17.74 -11.64
N GLY A 18 8.62 17.51 -12.81
CA GLY A 18 8.05 16.86 -14.03
C GLY A 18 7.84 17.79 -15.25
N LEU A 19 7.67 17.34 -16.52
CA LEU A 19 7.65 15.99 -17.14
C LEU A 19 7.67 16.08 -18.70
N LEU A 20 7.76 14.93 -19.42
CA LEU A 20 7.50 14.66 -20.88
C LEU A 20 8.62 15.02 -21.90
N THR A 21 8.77 14.39 -23.08
CA THR A 21 8.08 13.27 -23.81
C THR A 21 9.06 12.06 -24.00
N SER A 22 9.05 11.08 -24.94
CA SER A 22 8.28 10.70 -26.16
C SER A 22 8.47 9.17 -26.49
N GLY A 23 8.09 8.67 -27.68
CA GLY A 23 8.31 7.25 -28.10
C GLY A 23 8.18 6.96 -29.63
N MET A 24 8.31 5.68 -30.04
CA MET A 24 8.12 5.15 -31.42
C MET A 24 7.79 3.62 -31.47
N PHE A 25 7.57 3.05 -32.67
CA PHE A 25 6.93 1.74 -32.93
C PHE A 25 7.87 0.65 -33.54
N PHE A 26 7.29 -0.53 -33.84
CA PHE A 26 7.87 -1.79 -34.39
C PHE A 26 8.57 -2.71 -33.36
N GLY A 27 8.44 -4.05 -33.43
CA GLY A 27 7.66 -4.91 -34.33
C GLY A 27 7.68 -6.39 -33.87
N ALA A 28 6.86 -7.26 -34.48
CA ALA A 28 6.74 -8.69 -34.10
C ALA A 28 7.29 -9.65 -35.18
N PRO A 29 7.58 -10.90 -34.80
CA PRO A 29 6.98 -12.03 -35.52
C PRO A 29 6.29 -13.03 -34.57
N ALA A 30 5.43 -13.88 -35.13
CA ALA A 30 4.72 -14.93 -34.39
C ALA A 30 5.35 -16.31 -34.60
N TYR A 31 5.11 -17.22 -33.67
CA TYR A 31 5.14 -18.66 -33.90
C TYR A 31 3.98 -19.33 -33.17
N ALA A 32 3.38 -20.36 -33.76
CA ALA A 32 2.24 -21.06 -33.20
C ALA A 32 2.52 -22.57 -33.12
N ALA A 33 2.33 -23.12 -31.93
CA ALA A 33 2.14 -24.53 -31.61
C ALA A 33 1.30 -24.53 -30.33
N ASP A 34 -0.01 -24.74 -30.42
CA ASP A 34 -0.69 -26.05 -30.52
C ASP A 34 -0.92 -26.68 -29.14
N ALA A 35 -2.10 -27.30 -28.94
CA ALA A 35 -2.72 -27.42 -27.63
C ALA A 35 -3.00 -28.88 -27.23
N ALA A 36 -2.24 -29.37 -26.25
CA ALA A 36 -2.53 -30.59 -25.51
C ALA A 36 -2.74 -30.28 -24.02
N ARG A 37 -3.84 -30.76 -23.44
CA ARG A 37 -4.19 -30.58 -22.02
C ARG A 37 -3.49 -31.63 -21.14
N THR A 38 -3.13 -31.22 -19.92
CA THR A 38 -3.50 -31.95 -18.68
C THR A 38 -3.35 -31.04 -17.44
N ASP A 39 -4.50 -30.55 -16.97
CA ASP A 39 -4.92 -30.40 -15.57
C ASP A 39 -3.88 -30.15 -14.46
N ALA A 40 -3.90 -28.92 -13.92
CA ALA A 40 -3.56 -28.62 -12.53
C ALA A 40 -4.50 -27.52 -12.02
N SER A 41 -5.28 -27.80 -10.97
CA SER A 41 -6.39 -26.95 -10.52
C SER A 41 -5.91 -25.71 -9.76
N THR A 42 -6.23 -24.52 -10.29
CA THR A 42 -6.21 -23.27 -9.52
C THR A 42 -7.63 -22.96 -9.04
N GLU A 43 -7.92 -23.16 -7.75
CA GLU A 43 -9.19 -22.75 -7.16
C GLU A 43 -9.25 -21.22 -7.03
N GLN A 44 -9.71 -20.54 -8.08
CA GLN A 44 -10.21 -19.18 -7.93
C GLN A 44 -11.53 -19.24 -7.16
N VAL A 45 -11.55 -18.68 -5.94
CA VAL A 45 -12.77 -18.50 -5.17
C VAL A 45 -13.62 -17.41 -5.84
N GLN A 46 -14.47 -17.85 -6.76
CA GLN A 46 -15.43 -17.02 -7.48
C GLN A 46 -16.41 -16.39 -6.47
N SER A 47 -16.25 -15.10 -6.19
CA SER A 47 -17.15 -14.37 -5.29
C SER A 47 -18.38 -13.88 -6.06
N ASP A 48 -19.41 -14.72 -6.18
CA ASP A 48 -20.72 -14.39 -6.78
C ASP A 48 -21.58 -13.41 -5.93
N ALA A 49 -20.93 -12.51 -5.18
CA ALA A 49 -21.54 -11.38 -4.52
C ALA A 49 -21.38 -10.14 -5.44
N PRO A 50 -22.46 -9.41 -5.77
CA PRO A 50 -22.34 -8.20 -6.58
C PRO A 50 -21.48 -7.14 -5.86
N PRO A 51 -20.81 -6.24 -6.59
CA PRO A 51 -20.04 -5.14 -6.00
C PRO A 51 -20.85 -4.36 -4.96
N ILE A 52 -20.18 -3.97 -3.87
CA ILE A 52 -20.80 -3.19 -2.80
C ILE A 52 -21.38 -1.87 -3.35
N GLU A 53 -20.71 -1.28 -4.34
CA GLU A 53 -21.16 -0.08 -5.05
C GLU A 53 -22.47 -0.30 -5.83
N GLU A 54 -22.63 -1.44 -6.51
CA GLU A 54 -23.87 -1.78 -7.24
C GLU A 54 -25.03 -2.03 -6.26
N THR A 55 -24.75 -2.73 -5.16
CA THR A 55 -25.73 -2.98 -4.09
C THR A 55 -26.19 -1.67 -3.45
N LEU A 56 -25.26 -0.73 -3.19
CA LEU A 56 -25.55 0.58 -2.64
C LEU A 56 -26.34 1.46 -3.63
N ALA A 57 -25.92 1.49 -4.90
CA ALA A 57 -26.59 2.26 -5.95
C ALA A 57 -28.05 1.80 -6.14
N ARG A 58 -28.28 0.49 -6.13
CA ARG A 58 -29.64 -0.10 -6.23
C ARG A 58 -30.51 0.27 -5.04
N PHE A 59 -29.95 0.33 -3.83
CA PHE A 59 -30.67 0.76 -2.62
C PHE A 59 -31.00 2.26 -2.61
N ILE A 60 -30.14 3.09 -3.23
CA ILE A 60 -30.39 4.53 -3.42
C ILE A 60 -31.47 4.76 -4.48
N ALA A 61 -31.45 4.01 -5.60
CA ALA A 61 -32.47 4.07 -6.64
C ALA A 61 -33.87 3.66 -6.14
N ASP A 62 -33.97 2.51 -5.47
CA ASP A 62 -35.24 2.00 -4.89
C ASP A 62 -35.83 2.97 -3.84
N ARG A 63 -34.97 3.74 -3.15
CA ARG A 63 -35.41 4.82 -2.25
C ARG A 63 -35.88 6.07 -3.00
N ALA A 64 -35.26 6.41 -4.12
CA ALA A 64 -35.64 7.56 -4.95
C ALA A 64 -37.01 7.33 -5.62
N GLU A 65 -37.21 6.18 -6.27
CA GLU A 65 -38.47 5.83 -6.95
C GLU A 65 -39.67 5.85 -5.98
N ARG A 66 -39.49 5.33 -4.76
CA ARG A 66 -40.52 5.43 -3.70
C ARG A 66 -40.85 6.88 -3.34
N SER A 67 -39.84 7.76 -3.24
CA SER A 67 -40.07 9.17 -2.90
C SER A 67 -40.78 9.97 -4.00
N GLU A 68 -40.56 9.64 -5.27
CA GLU A 68 -41.28 10.25 -6.40
C GLU A 68 -42.73 9.73 -6.49
N ALA A 69 -42.96 8.43 -6.24
CA ALA A 69 -44.30 7.82 -6.22
C ALA A 69 -45.20 8.28 -5.04
N GLU A 70 -44.61 8.94 -4.04
CA GLU A 70 -45.28 9.45 -2.84
C GLU A 70 -45.54 10.96 -2.89
N ALA A 71 -44.68 11.72 -3.60
CA ALA A 71 -44.83 13.16 -3.81
C ALA A 71 -46.13 13.55 -4.55
N ASP A 72 -46.62 12.71 -5.46
CA ASP A 72 -47.80 12.97 -6.31
C ASP A 72 -49.16 12.87 -5.57
N LYS A 73 -49.15 12.77 -4.23
CA LYS A 73 -50.36 12.57 -3.40
C LYS A 73 -50.63 13.65 -2.34
N MET A 74 -49.83 14.71 -2.29
CA MET A 74 -50.02 15.78 -1.29
C MET A 74 -50.97 16.90 -1.78
N PRO A 75 -52.09 17.19 -1.07
CA PRO A 75 -52.98 18.30 -1.42
C PRO A 75 -52.40 19.66 -0.99
N ALA A 76 -52.54 20.68 -1.84
CA ALA A 76 -52.01 22.02 -1.60
C ALA A 76 -52.79 22.78 -0.49
N VAL A 77 -52.17 22.93 0.69
CA VAL A 77 -52.78 23.64 1.83
C VAL A 77 -52.61 25.17 1.68
N ARG A 78 -53.75 25.88 1.62
CA ARG A 78 -53.81 27.35 1.81
C ARG A 78 -54.38 27.69 3.20
N LYS A 79 -54.13 28.93 3.64
CA LYS A 79 -54.43 29.46 5.00
C LYS A 79 -55.88 29.26 5.45
N ALA A 80 -56.06 28.87 6.71
CA ALA A 80 -57.20 29.18 7.58
C ALA A 80 -56.73 29.15 9.06
N GLU A 81 -57.57 29.63 9.99
CA GLU A 81 -57.15 30.02 11.34
C GLU A 81 -57.30 28.93 12.44
N GLN A 82 -56.87 29.32 13.65
CA GLN A 82 -56.81 28.51 14.86
C GLN A 82 -58.19 28.12 15.39
N THR A 83 -58.45 26.83 15.63
CA THR A 83 -59.06 26.28 16.88
C THR A 83 -59.34 24.77 16.77
N ALA A 84 -58.51 23.94 17.41
CA ALA A 84 -58.81 22.53 17.67
C ALA A 84 -57.93 22.02 18.83
N PRO A 85 -58.41 21.06 19.67
CA PRO A 85 -57.53 20.33 20.57
C PRO A 85 -56.53 19.47 19.76
N ALA A 86 -55.38 19.17 20.35
CA ALA A 86 -54.34 18.40 19.67
C ALA A 86 -54.86 17.03 19.20
N LYS A 87 -54.96 16.83 17.89
CA LYS A 87 -55.16 15.50 17.31
C LYS A 87 -53.97 14.62 17.69
N GLY A 88 -54.23 13.51 18.35
CA GLY A 88 -53.24 12.43 18.45
C GLY A 88 -52.91 11.90 17.05
N LEU A 89 -51.68 11.40 16.88
CA LEU A 89 -51.21 10.88 15.59
C LEU A 89 -52.19 9.85 15.03
N THR A 90 -52.45 9.94 13.73
CA THR A 90 -53.25 8.96 13.01
C THR A 90 -52.53 7.62 12.94
N LYS A 91 -53.29 6.54 12.71
CA LYS A 91 -52.75 5.18 12.71
C LYS A 91 -51.69 4.95 11.63
N SER A 92 -51.72 5.72 10.52
CA SER A 92 -50.68 5.71 9.48
C SER A 92 -49.41 6.44 9.93
N GLU A 93 -49.50 7.64 10.51
CA GLU A 93 -48.34 8.39 11.02
C GLU A 93 -47.60 7.59 12.13
N VAL A 94 -48.33 6.82 12.94
CA VAL A 94 -47.74 5.90 13.93
C VAL A 94 -47.06 4.68 13.26
N GLN A 95 -47.60 4.18 12.14
CA GLN A 95 -46.99 3.08 11.40
C GLN A 95 -45.71 3.53 10.71
N GLU A 96 -45.74 4.63 9.95
CA GLU A 96 -44.58 5.23 9.28
C GLU A 96 -43.44 5.53 10.26
N LEU A 97 -43.76 6.01 11.48
CA LEU A 97 -42.77 6.29 12.51
C LEU A 97 -42.14 5.01 13.11
N ASN A 98 -42.86 3.89 13.12
CA ASN A 98 -42.30 2.57 13.48
C ASN A 98 -41.46 1.99 12.34
N ASP A 99 -41.94 2.05 11.09
CA ASP A 99 -41.23 1.52 9.92
C ASP A 99 -39.90 2.30 9.70
N LEU A 100 -39.93 3.62 9.88
CA LEU A 100 -38.72 4.47 9.86
C LEU A 100 -37.77 4.12 11.00
N ARG A 101 -38.29 3.94 12.22
CA ARG A 101 -37.52 3.50 13.40
C ARG A 101 -36.81 2.17 13.14
N ASP A 102 -37.51 1.19 12.60
CA ASP A 102 -36.96 -0.14 12.32
C ASP A 102 -35.93 -0.09 11.17
N SER A 103 -36.12 0.79 10.18
CA SER A 103 -35.09 1.05 9.16
C SER A 103 -33.81 1.67 9.76
N ILE A 104 -33.91 2.52 10.79
CA ILE A 104 -32.77 3.09 11.51
C ILE A 104 -32.07 2.02 12.34
N TYR A 105 -32.81 1.10 12.98
CA TYR A 105 -32.21 -0.06 13.64
C TYR A 105 -31.49 -0.98 12.65
N ALA A 106 -32.06 -1.24 11.46
CA ALA A 106 -31.39 -2.03 10.42
C ALA A 106 -30.07 -1.41 9.94
N VAL A 107 -30.02 -0.08 9.76
CA VAL A 107 -28.78 0.64 9.40
C VAL A 107 -27.75 0.62 10.54
N SER A 108 -28.19 0.74 11.80
CA SER A 108 -27.31 0.60 12.98
C SER A 108 -26.69 -0.81 13.07
N MET A 109 -27.49 -1.84 12.79
CA MET A 109 -27.04 -3.23 12.77
C MET A 109 -26.06 -3.51 11.63
N SER A 110 -26.28 -2.97 10.42
CA SER A 110 -25.34 -3.16 9.32
C SER A 110 -24.01 -2.41 9.53
N GLN A 111 -24.03 -1.21 10.12
CA GLN A 111 -22.82 -0.52 10.56
C GLN A 111 -22.04 -1.35 11.59
N THR A 112 -22.74 -1.93 12.57
CA THR A 112 -22.14 -2.83 13.58
C THR A 112 -21.52 -4.08 12.93
N GLN A 113 -22.18 -4.68 11.93
CA GLN A 113 -21.63 -5.80 11.18
C GLN A 113 -20.37 -5.42 10.38
N ILE A 114 -20.34 -4.25 9.74
CA ILE A 114 -19.17 -3.75 9.00
C ILE A 114 -17.99 -3.56 9.95
N MET A 115 -18.18 -2.95 11.12
CA MET A 115 -17.11 -2.79 12.12
C MET A 115 -16.56 -4.14 12.59
N ASN A 116 -17.44 -5.09 12.92
CA ASN A 116 -17.05 -6.45 13.32
C ASN A 116 -16.28 -7.23 12.23
N ILE A 117 -16.50 -6.90 10.95
CA ILE A 117 -15.74 -7.46 9.82
C ILE A 117 -14.36 -6.78 9.72
N LEU A 118 -14.30 -5.46 9.83
CA LEU A 118 -13.04 -4.70 9.80
C LEU A 118 -12.09 -5.10 10.95
N ASP A 119 -12.61 -5.23 12.17
CA ASP A 119 -11.81 -5.66 13.32
C ASP A 119 -11.28 -7.10 13.15
N ARG A 120 -12.10 -8.02 12.62
CA ARG A 120 -11.66 -9.40 12.32
C ARG A 120 -10.63 -9.47 11.19
N LEU A 121 -10.75 -8.62 10.17
CA LEU A 121 -9.75 -8.51 9.10
C LEU A 121 -8.43 -7.94 9.64
N ARG A 122 -8.49 -6.97 10.54
CA ARG A 122 -7.32 -6.41 11.23
C ARG A 122 -6.63 -7.46 12.10
N GLU A 123 -7.37 -8.16 12.97
CA GLU A 123 -6.82 -9.21 13.82
C GLU A 123 -6.13 -10.32 13.00
N ARG A 124 -6.69 -10.66 11.83
CA ARG A 124 -6.08 -11.60 10.88
C ARG A 124 -4.81 -11.05 10.21
N LEU A 125 -4.74 -9.76 9.88
CA LEU A 125 -3.51 -9.12 9.40
C LEU A 125 -2.41 -9.13 10.47
N ASP A 126 -2.75 -8.63 11.67
CA ASP A 126 -1.91 -8.64 12.87
C ASP A 126 -1.34 -10.06 13.16
N GLY A 127 -2.14 -11.11 12.93
CA GLY A 127 -1.72 -12.51 13.04
C GLY A 127 -0.66 -12.91 12.01
N TYR A 128 -0.90 -12.65 10.73
CA TYR A 128 0.06 -12.96 9.66
C TYR A 128 1.37 -12.17 9.79
N GLU A 129 1.33 -10.91 10.22
CA GLU A 129 2.55 -10.12 10.45
C GLU A 129 3.40 -10.70 11.59
N ARG A 130 2.78 -11.15 12.68
CA ARG A 130 3.46 -11.82 13.80
C ARG A 130 4.07 -13.16 13.38
N GLU A 131 3.33 -13.97 12.63
CA GLU A 131 3.81 -15.26 12.11
C GLU A 131 5.03 -15.07 11.19
N GLN A 132 4.95 -14.14 10.23
CA GLN A 132 6.07 -13.83 9.34
C GLN A 132 7.31 -13.32 10.10
N GLU A 133 7.12 -12.45 11.10
CA GLU A 133 8.25 -11.93 11.88
C GLU A 133 8.85 -12.99 12.83
N MET A 134 8.05 -13.95 13.34
CA MET A 134 8.61 -15.12 14.04
C MET A 134 9.42 -16.02 13.11
N VAL A 135 8.92 -16.34 11.92
CA VAL A 135 9.66 -17.16 10.92
C VAL A 135 10.95 -16.47 10.50
N ARG A 136 10.95 -15.14 10.36
CA ARG A 136 12.16 -14.34 10.11
C ARG A 136 13.14 -14.39 11.27
N LEU A 137 12.68 -14.13 12.50
CA LEU A 137 13.52 -14.04 13.69
C LEU A 137 13.88 -15.39 14.31
N ALA A 138 13.48 -16.50 13.68
CA ALA A 138 13.94 -17.85 14.00
C ALA A 138 15.43 -18.02 13.66
N VAL A 139 16.30 -17.46 14.51
CA VAL A 139 17.72 -17.80 14.60
C VAL A 139 17.81 -19.13 15.39
N PRO A 140 18.27 -20.23 14.78
CA PRO A 140 18.60 -21.43 15.55
C PRO A 140 19.62 -21.09 16.63
N ALA A 141 19.37 -21.54 17.86
CA ALA A 141 20.23 -21.23 19.00
C ALA A 141 21.71 -21.52 18.66
N PRO A 142 22.63 -20.54 18.86
CA PRO A 142 24.06 -20.79 18.69
C PRO A 142 24.49 -21.97 19.55
N THR A 143 25.30 -22.87 19.00
CA THR A 143 25.82 -24.01 19.78
C THR A 143 27.09 -23.66 20.52
N ASP A 144 27.19 -24.11 21.78
CA ASP A 144 28.33 -23.91 22.69
C ASP A 144 29.66 -24.56 22.22
N ARG A 145 29.74 -24.99 20.96
CA ARG A 145 30.80 -25.84 20.41
C ARG A 145 31.44 -25.16 19.20
N ALA A 146 32.54 -24.43 19.43
CA ALA A 146 33.35 -23.86 18.37
C ALA A 146 33.80 -24.95 17.38
N LEU A 147 33.52 -24.74 16.09
CA LEU A 147 33.88 -25.67 15.01
C LEU A 147 35.28 -25.44 14.43
N VAL A 148 35.87 -24.28 14.74
CA VAL A 148 37.23 -23.90 14.34
C VAL A 148 38.04 -23.72 15.63
N ASN A 149 39.22 -24.35 15.71
CA ASN A 149 40.08 -24.32 16.87
C ASN A 149 41.51 -23.89 16.48
N PRO A 150 42.08 -22.81 17.05
CA PRO A 150 41.41 -21.84 17.94
C PRO A 150 40.29 -21.09 17.21
N ALA A 151 39.30 -20.61 17.96
CA ALA A 151 38.25 -19.76 17.41
C ALA A 151 38.88 -18.45 16.88
N PRO A 152 38.61 -18.05 15.62
CA PRO A 152 39.02 -16.73 15.12
C PRO A 152 38.30 -15.60 15.89
N ALA A 153 38.77 -14.37 15.70
CA ALA A 153 38.34 -13.21 16.50
C ALA A 153 36.80 -13.01 16.55
N ALA A 154 36.34 -12.37 17.64
CA ALA A 154 34.96 -12.34 18.17
C ALA A 154 33.80 -11.92 17.25
N TYR A 155 34.05 -11.64 15.96
CA TYR A 155 33.03 -11.35 14.94
C TYR A 155 32.51 -12.60 14.20
N VAL A 156 33.15 -13.75 14.35
CA VAL A 156 32.70 -15.06 13.82
C VAL A 156 32.30 -16.05 14.92
N ASN A 157 31.89 -15.52 16.08
CA ASN A 157 31.62 -16.32 17.29
C ASN A 157 30.42 -17.28 17.14
N ASP A 158 29.42 -16.91 16.35
CA ASP A 158 28.19 -17.69 16.24
C ASP A 158 28.30 -18.76 15.16
N THR A 159 28.07 -20.01 15.56
CA THR A 159 27.84 -21.16 14.68
C THR A 159 26.38 -21.54 14.76
N GLN A 160 25.72 -21.70 13.61
CA GLN A 160 24.40 -22.35 13.56
C GLN A 160 24.59 -23.83 13.19
N ASP A 161 24.09 -24.71 14.05
CA ASP A 161 24.25 -26.16 13.94
C ASP A 161 22.88 -26.83 13.74
N ALA A 162 22.78 -27.69 12.73
CA ALA A 162 21.55 -28.36 12.35
C ALA A 162 21.17 -29.59 13.20
N VAL A 163 21.90 -29.89 14.28
CA VAL A 163 21.55 -30.92 15.31
C VAL A 163 20.13 -30.74 15.84
N ASN A 164 19.64 -29.50 15.94
CA ASN A 164 18.32 -29.18 16.50
C ASN A 164 17.15 -29.48 15.54
N ALA A 165 17.39 -29.99 14.32
CA ALA A 165 16.35 -30.34 13.35
C ALA A 165 15.56 -31.64 13.69
N GLN A 166 15.74 -32.22 14.88
CA GLN A 166 15.13 -33.49 15.32
C GLN A 166 13.62 -33.36 15.56
N GLY A 167 12.86 -33.25 14.47
CA GLY A 167 11.41 -33.10 14.46
C GLY A 167 10.85 -32.53 13.15
N ASN A 168 11.69 -31.94 12.29
CA ASN A 168 11.28 -31.38 11.00
C ASN A 168 12.20 -31.91 9.87
N SER A 169 11.64 -32.20 8.70
CA SER A 169 12.42 -32.58 7.52
C SER A 169 13.22 -31.40 6.91
N THR A 170 12.86 -30.17 7.28
CA THR A 170 13.54 -28.94 6.84
C THR A 170 14.23 -28.26 8.02
N MET A 171 15.53 -28.02 7.89
CA MET A 171 16.27 -27.08 8.72
C MET A 171 16.15 -25.66 8.12
N THR A 172 15.99 -24.66 8.97
CA THR A 172 16.02 -23.25 8.55
C THR A 172 17.03 -22.50 9.39
N PHE A 173 17.98 -21.85 8.72
CA PHE A 173 19.01 -21.00 9.30
C PHE A 173 18.65 -19.52 9.16
N ALA A 174 19.18 -18.66 10.03
CA ALA A 174 19.17 -17.22 9.81
C ALA A 174 20.43 -16.81 9.03
N TYR A 175 20.25 -16.14 7.88
CA TYR A 175 21.38 -15.66 7.07
C TYR A 175 22.12 -14.50 7.74
N SER A 176 23.44 -14.62 7.82
CA SER A 176 24.39 -13.57 8.20
C SER A 176 25.70 -13.78 7.44
N PRO A 177 26.33 -12.71 6.90
CA PRO A 177 27.56 -12.83 6.11
C PRO A 177 28.80 -13.19 6.93
N THR A 178 28.73 -13.23 8.26
CA THR A 178 29.84 -13.60 9.17
C THR A 178 29.65 -14.95 9.85
N GLN A 179 28.64 -15.73 9.45
CA GLN A 179 28.23 -16.98 10.09
C GLN A 179 28.89 -18.22 9.47
N LEU A 180 29.13 -19.24 10.29
CA LEU A 180 29.36 -20.62 9.83
C LEU A 180 28.09 -21.46 10.00
N TYR A 181 27.70 -22.17 8.94
CA TYR A 181 26.54 -23.08 8.91
C TYR A 181 27.00 -24.52 8.87
N LYS A 182 26.60 -25.31 9.86
CA LYS A 182 27.02 -26.71 9.96
C LYS A 182 25.88 -27.66 9.60
N ILE A 183 26.11 -28.48 8.58
CA ILE A 183 25.10 -29.28 7.92
C ILE A 183 25.51 -30.76 7.97
N TYR A 184 24.59 -31.59 8.41
CA TYR A 184 24.79 -33.03 8.53
C TYR A 184 24.27 -33.72 7.27
N CYS A 185 25.13 -34.53 6.66
CA CYS A 185 24.84 -35.34 5.50
C CYS A 185 25.06 -36.82 5.83
N ARG A 186 24.50 -37.74 5.05
CA ARG A 186 24.66 -39.18 5.27
C ARG A 186 24.92 -39.91 3.96
N ARG A 187 25.89 -40.84 3.96
CA ARG A 187 26.22 -41.64 2.77
C ARG A 187 25.00 -42.46 2.33
N GLY A 188 24.72 -42.41 1.02
CA GLY A 188 23.51 -43.01 0.42
C GLY A 188 22.27 -42.10 0.41
N TYR A 189 22.31 -40.95 1.09
CA TYR A 189 21.25 -39.94 1.09
C TYR A 189 21.70 -38.67 0.37
N LEU A 190 20.74 -37.80 0.06
CA LEU A 190 20.96 -36.51 -0.59
C LEU A 190 20.44 -35.40 0.33
N THR A 191 21.26 -34.38 0.56
CA THR A 191 20.87 -33.16 1.27
C THR A 191 20.65 -32.05 0.24
N ASP A 192 19.48 -31.42 0.26
CA ASP A 192 19.14 -30.26 -0.58
C ASP A 192 19.34 -28.95 0.20
N LEU A 193 20.06 -28.01 -0.41
CA LEU A 193 20.24 -26.64 0.08
C LEU A 193 19.52 -25.67 -0.86
N ALA A 194 18.41 -25.09 -0.42
CA ALA A 194 17.68 -24.08 -1.18
C ALA A 194 18.01 -22.66 -0.69
N PHE A 195 18.55 -21.83 -1.58
CA PHE A 195 18.86 -20.42 -1.29
C PHE A 195 17.69 -19.50 -1.69
N ARG A 196 17.89 -18.17 -1.69
CA ARG A 196 16.79 -17.23 -1.95
C ARG A 196 16.29 -17.31 -3.39
N LYS A 197 14.96 -17.31 -3.57
CA LYS A 197 14.32 -17.16 -4.90
C LYS A 197 14.86 -15.93 -5.63
N GLY A 198 15.25 -16.13 -6.88
CA GLY A 198 15.86 -15.12 -7.76
C GLY A 198 17.35 -14.91 -7.54
N GLU A 199 18.06 -15.77 -6.81
CA GLU A 199 19.53 -15.86 -6.85
C GLU A 199 20.02 -16.87 -7.92
N THR A 200 21.27 -16.70 -8.36
CA THR A 200 21.98 -17.62 -9.25
C THR A 200 23.28 -18.05 -8.57
N ILE A 201 23.52 -19.36 -8.45
CA ILE A 201 24.79 -19.90 -7.95
C ILE A 201 25.88 -19.63 -9.00
N GLN A 202 26.95 -18.93 -8.59
CA GLN A 202 28.09 -18.58 -9.44
C GLN A 202 29.31 -19.46 -9.18
N PHE A 203 29.51 -19.88 -7.92
CA PHE A 203 30.65 -20.69 -7.50
C PHE A 203 30.27 -21.66 -6.38
N VAL A 204 30.85 -22.85 -6.44
CA VAL A 204 30.84 -23.86 -5.37
C VAL A 204 32.22 -24.50 -5.30
N GLY A 205 32.81 -24.59 -4.11
CA GLY A 205 34.10 -25.25 -3.90
C GLY A 205 34.35 -25.57 -2.42
N GLY A 206 35.09 -26.65 -2.15
CA GLY A 206 35.37 -27.12 -0.79
C GLY A 206 36.79 -27.67 -0.63
N GLY A 207 37.18 -28.00 0.60
CA GLY A 207 38.54 -28.51 0.89
C GLY A 207 38.76 -29.95 0.43
N ASP A 208 37.82 -30.84 0.76
CA ASP A 208 37.77 -32.23 0.29
C ASP A 208 36.66 -32.37 -0.76
N THR A 209 37.00 -32.22 -2.04
CA THR A 209 36.05 -32.44 -3.15
C THR A 209 36.02 -33.90 -3.63
N ALA A 210 36.86 -34.78 -3.09
CA ALA A 210 36.90 -36.19 -3.48
C ALA A 210 35.91 -37.03 -2.64
N GLY A 211 35.78 -36.69 -1.35
CA GLY A 211 34.81 -37.30 -0.44
C GLY A 211 33.36 -36.85 -0.66
N TRP A 212 33.09 -35.88 -1.54
CA TRP A 212 31.81 -35.17 -1.62
C TRP A 212 31.36 -34.90 -3.06
N ALA A 213 30.24 -35.52 -3.46
CA ALA A 213 29.59 -35.25 -4.73
C ALA A 213 28.58 -34.10 -4.58
N VAL A 214 28.62 -33.15 -5.51
CA VAL A 214 27.80 -31.92 -5.48
C VAL A 214 27.20 -31.67 -6.87
N SER A 215 25.93 -31.26 -6.92
CA SER A 215 25.26 -30.80 -8.14
C SER A 215 24.26 -29.69 -7.83
N SER A 216 23.92 -28.85 -8.81
CA SER A 216 23.00 -27.72 -8.64
C SER A 216 21.85 -27.76 -9.65
N ALA A 217 20.72 -27.17 -9.28
CA ALA A 217 19.57 -26.95 -10.16
C ALA A 217 18.88 -25.61 -9.82
N THR A 218 17.88 -25.22 -10.60
CA THR A 218 17.00 -24.09 -10.28
C THR A 218 15.56 -24.49 -10.58
N VAL A 219 14.67 -24.36 -9.59
CA VAL A 219 13.25 -24.78 -9.66
C VAL A 219 12.40 -23.58 -9.26
N ASP A 220 11.47 -23.14 -10.11
CA ASP A 220 10.67 -21.92 -9.91
C ASP A 220 11.53 -20.70 -9.47
N GLY A 221 12.70 -20.54 -10.08
CA GLY A 221 13.66 -19.48 -9.76
C GLY A 221 14.32 -19.59 -8.37
N VAL A 222 14.08 -20.64 -7.60
CA VAL A 222 14.86 -21.00 -6.40
C VAL A 222 16.08 -21.80 -6.84
N PRO A 223 17.31 -21.36 -6.56
CA PRO A 223 18.49 -22.17 -6.79
C PRO A 223 18.67 -23.21 -5.68
N HIS A 224 18.94 -24.44 -6.08
CA HIS A 224 19.18 -25.61 -5.22
C HIS A 224 20.61 -26.11 -5.38
N LEU A 225 21.23 -26.55 -4.29
CA LEU A 225 22.51 -27.27 -4.30
C LEU A 225 22.36 -28.59 -3.54
N TYR A 226 22.50 -29.70 -4.26
CA TYR A 226 22.43 -31.04 -3.72
C TYR A 226 23.82 -31.55 -3.32
N ILE A 227 23.93 -32.07 -2.11
CA ILE A 227 25.18 -32.58 -1.53
C ILE A 227 25.01 -34.04 -1.14
N LYS A 228 25.99 -34.88 -1.51
CA LYS A 228 26.06 -36.30 -1.16
C LYS A 228 27.49 -36.71 -0.77
N PRO A 229 27.75 -37.16 0.47
CA PRO A 229 29.04 -37.73 0.83
C PRO A 229 29.24 -39.08 0.11
N VAL A 230 30.43 -39.23 -0.46
CA VAL A 230 30.92 -40.42 -1.15
C VAL A 230 31.58 -41.39 -0.16
N VAL A 231 32.25 -40.85 0.87
CA VAL A 231 32.87 -41.60 1.97
C VAL A 231 31.93 -41.68 3.18
N GLU A 232 32.24 -42.56 4.15
CA GLU A 232 31.39 -42.77 5.33
C GLU A 232 31.55 -41.67 6.37
N VAL A 233 32.79 -41.28 6.67
CA VAL A 233 33.11 -40.16 7.57
C VAL A 233 34.09 -39.21 6.87
N SER A 234 33.64 -37.98 6.63
CA SER A 234 34.46 -36.83 6.26
C SER A 234 33.84 -35.57 6.87
N THR A 235 34.66 -34.56 7.12
CA THR A 235 34.22 -33.22 7.52
C THR A 235 35.04 -32.21 6.73
N THR A 236 34.38 -31.32 6.01
CA THR A 236 35.08 -30.31 5.19
C THR A 236 34.31 -29.01 5.14
N ASN A 237 34.99 -27.93 4.75
CA ASN A 237 34.35 -26.68 4.40
C ASN A 237 33.81 -26.74 2.97
N LEU A 238 32.67 -26.09 2.74
CA LEU A 238 32.13 -25.82 1.41
C LEU A 238 31.73 -24.35 1.34
N ILE A 239 32.22 -23.64 0.33
CA ILE A 239 31.89 -22.24 0.06
C ILE A 239 30.95 -22.23 -1.15
N VAL A 240 29.80 -21.59 -0.99
CA VAL A 240 28.83 -21.35 -2.06
C VAL A 240 28.69 -19.85 -2.24
N THR A 241 28.86 -19.34 -3.45
CA THR A 241 28.67 -17.91 -3.76
C THR A 241 27.63 -17.75 -4.85
N THR A 242 26.63 -16.91 -4.59
CA THR A 242 25.59 -16.50 -5.53
C THR A 242 25.85 -15.08 -6.04
N ASP A 243 24.99 -14.60 -6.92
CA ASP A 243 25.00 -13.20 -7.41
C ASP A 243 24.77 -12.14 -6.32
N LYS A 244 24.39 -12.54 -5.09
CA LYS A 244 24.08 -11.62 -3.97
C LYS A 244 24.79 -11.96 -2.66
N ARG A 245 25.17 -13.21 -2.43
CA ARG A 245 25.59 -13.72 -1.11
C ARG A 245 26.71 -14.75 -1.20
N SER A 246 27.40 -14.96 -0.07
CA SER A 246 28.34 -16.07 0.10
C SER A 246 27.99 -16.81 1.39
N TYR A 247 27.88 -18.13 1.28
CA TYR A 247 27.49 -19.03 2.36
C TYR A 247 28.72 -19.86 2.73
N GLN A 248 29.16 -19.76 3.99
CA GLN A 248 30.30 -20.49 4.54
C GLN A 248 29.77 -21.72 5.28
N LEU A 249 29.91 -22.90 4.67
CA LEU A 249 29.34 -24.15 5.16
C LEU A 249 30.42 -25.08 5.73
N ILE A 250 30.07 -25.83 6.76
CA ILE A 250 30.83 -26.99 7.25
C ILE A 250 29.94 -28.21 7.07
N ILE A 251 30.29 -29.08 6.13
CA ILE A 251 29.55 -30.31 5.83
C ILE A 251 30.21 -31.50 6.53
N HIS A 252 29.40 -32.31 7.20
CA HIS A 252 29.84 -33.41 8.05
C HIS A 252 29.04 -34.67 7.74
N SER A 253 29.72 -35.79 7.45
CA SER A 253 29.07 -37.07 7.20
C SER A 253 28.84 -37.84 8.51
N ALA A 254 27.59 -38.23 8.77
CA ALA A 254 27.17 -38.91 9.99
C ALA A 254 26.06 -39.95 9.73
N ASP A 255 25.65 -40.69 10.77
CA ASP A 255 24.55 -41.68 10.72
C ASP A 255 23.15 -41.07 10.52
N TRP A 256 23.04 -39.74 10.56
CA TRP A 256 21.82 -38.97 10.33
C TRP A 256 22.15 -37.75 9.44
N TYR A 257 21.13 -37.14 8.85
CA TYR A 257 21.29 -36.03 7.91
C TYR A 257 20.15 -35.02 8.01
N ASN A 258 20.39 -33.82 7.48
CA ASN A 258 19.36 -32.85 7.15
C ASN A 258 18.88 -33.13 5.70
N PRO A 259 17.60 -33.51 5.47
CA PRO A 259 17.11 -33.73 4.11
C PRO A 259 17.02 -32.43 3.31
N MET A 260 16.51 -31.37 3.93
CA MET A 260 16.31 -30.05 3.34
C MET A 260 16.88 -28.97 4.27
N VAL A 261 17.56 -27.98 3.69
CA VAL A 261 18.12 -26.81 4.39
C VAL A 261 17.73 -25.54 3.65
N THR A 262 17.36 -24.52 4.42
CA THR A 262 16.88 -23.21 3.93
C THR A 262 17.46 -22.07 4.78
N TRP A 263 17.39 -20.84 4.29
CA TRP A 263 17.78 -19.65 5.04
C TRP A 263 16.68 -18.58 5.04
N THR A 264 16.51 -17.88 6.17
CA THR A 264 15.72 -16.63 6.29
C THR A 264 16.63 -15.41 6.22
N TYR A 265 16.08 -14.27 5.78
CA TYR A 265 16.85 -13.06 5.45
C TYR A 265 16.37 -11.82 6.24
N ALA A 266 15.97 -12.03 7.49
CA ALA A 266 15.23 -11.08 8.32
C ALA A 266 15.78 -9.65 8.35
N ALA A 267 17.11 -9.49 8.51
CA ALA A 267 17.76 -8.18 8.58
C ALA A 267 17.61 -7.40 7.26
N GLU A 268 17.83 -8.06 6.12
CA GLU A 268 17.65 -7.48 4.80
C GLU A 268 16.16 -7.21 4.51
N ASP A 269 15.28 -8.16 4.84
CA ASP A 269 13.85 -8.06 4.53
C ASP A 269 13.18 -6.94 5.33
N ARG A 270 13.55 -6.76 6.60
CA ARG A 270 13.15 -5.60 7.42
C ARG A 270 13.69 -4.29 6.83
N GLN A 271 14.94 -4.25 6.41
CA GLN A 271 15.53 -3.05 5.80
C GLN A 271 14.87 -2.69 4.46
N ASN A 272 14.53 -3.69 3.65
CA ASN A 272 13.80 -3.52 2.39
C ASN A 272 12.37 -3.03 2.64
N MET A 273 11.64 -3.61 3.60
CA MET A 273 10.32 -3.12 4.01
C MET A 273 10.34 -1.66 4.46
N LEU A 274 11.30 -1.27 5.30
CA LEU A 274 11.46 0.13 5.73
C LEU A 274 11.75 1.07 4.56
N GLN A 275 12.58 0.66 3.59
CA GLN A 275 12.82 1.46 2.37
C GLN A 275 11.57 1.56 1.49
N THR A 276 10.78 0.49 1.34
CA THR A 276 9.52 0.51 0.58
C THR A 276 8.50 1.40 1.26
N GLN A 277 8.33 1.33 2.58
CA GLN A 277 7.47 2.23 3.34
C GLN A 277 7.90 3.70 3.20
N GLN A 278 9.22 3.99 3.24
CA GLN A 278 9.73 5.35 2.99
C GLN A 278 9.48 5.82 1.55
N LYS A 279 9.64 4.95 0.54
CA LYS A 279 9.32 5.26 -0.86
C LYS A 279 7.82 5.50 -1.06
N GLU A 280 6.96 4.70 -0.45
CA GLU A 280 5.51 4.91 -0.47
C GLU A 280 5.11 6.21 0.24
N GLN A 281 5.68 6.51 1.40
CA GLN A 281 5.45 7.77 2.10
C GLN A 281 5.90 8.96 1.23
N ALA A 282 7.06 8.86 0.56
CA ALA A 282 7.55 9.87 -0.39
C ALA A 282 6.65 10.01 -1.63
N LEU A 283 6.09 8.91 -2.16
CA LEU A 283 5.12 8.96 -3.27
C LEU A 283 3.78 9.58 -2.84
N ARG A 284 3.30 9.27 -1.62
CA ARG A 284 2.09 9.86 -1.04
C ARG A 284 2.27 11.37 -0.79
N THR A 285 3.40 11.80 -0.22
CA THR A 285 3.71 13.24 -0.06
C THR A 285 4.03 13.95 -1.38
N THR A 286 4.50 13.23 -2.40
CA THR A 286 4.66 13.78 -3.76
C THR A 286 3.34 14.24 -4.38
N SER A 287 2.18 13.81 -3.85
CA SER A 287 0.87 14.37 -4.24
C SER A 287 0.57 15.77 -3.68
N VAL A 288 1.46 16.35 -2.86
CA VAL A 288 1.42 17.75 -2.37
C VAL A 288 2.84 18.35 -2.41
N ASN A 289 3.59 18.05 -3.48
CA ASN A 289 4.92 18.60 -3.67
C ASN A 289 4.84 20.06 -4.16
N VAL A 290 4.98 21.00 -3.23
CA VAL A 290 5.10 22.43 -3.51
C VAL A 290 6.58 22.75 -3.72
N SER A 291 7.13 22.36 -4.88
CA SER A 291 8.47 22.78 -5.28
C SER A 291 8.54 24.31 -5.34
N SER A 292 9.44 24.90 -4.56
CA SER A 292 9.62 26.36 -4.41
C SER A 292 8.35 27.12 -3.98
N VAL A 293 8.10 27.17 -2.67
CA VAL A 293 7.23 28.18 -2.01
C VAL A 293 7.61 29.61 -2.42
N GLU A 294 8.87 29.82 -2.80
CA GLU A 294 9.45 31.07 -3.30
C GLU A 294 8.90 31.54 -4.65
N ASN A 295 8.28 30.67 -5.45
CA ASN A 295 7.68 30.99 -6.75
C ASN A 295 6.15 31.08 -6.72
N LEU A 296 5.51 30.95 -5.55
CA LEU A 296 4.05 31.04 -5.44
C LEU A 296 3.56 32.50 -5.56
N ASP A 297 2.65 32.74 -6.49
CA ASP A 297 2.04 34.07 -6.66
C ASP A 297 0.75 34.20 -5.84
N PHE A 298 0.78 35.07 -4.84
CA PHE A 298 -0.36 35.41 -3.95
C PHE A 298 -1.09 36.70 -4.39
N SER A 299 -0.84 37.22 -5.59
CA SER A 299 -1.31 38.56 -6.05
C SER A 299 -2.80 38.65 -6.39
N TYR A 300 -3.63 37.74 -5.88
CA TYR A 300 -5.08 37.71 -6.16
C TYR A 300 -5.89 38.63 -5.24
N LYS A 301 -7.09 39.03 -5.71
CA LYS A 301 -8.09 39.80 -4.97
C LYS A 301 -9.46 39.14 -5.09
N VAL A 302 -9.98 38.66 -3.97
CA VAL A 302 -11.30 38.03 -3.88
C VAL A 302 -12.37 39.09 -3.54
N LYS A 303 -13.48 39.09 -4.29
CA LYS A 303 -14.66 39.96 -4.10
C LYS A 303 -15.92 39.10 -4.03
N GLY A 304 -16.83 39.43 -3.12
CA GLY A 304 -18.14 38.78 -2.99
C GLY A 304 -18.63 38.73 -1.55
N LYS A 305 -19.92 38.41 -1.36
CA LYS A 305 -20.59 38.45 -0.05
C LYS A 305 -20.75 37.08 0.60
N ASN A 306 -21.02 36.04 -0.18
CA ASN A 306 -21.13 34.67 0.32
C ASN A 306 -19.93 34.27 1.22
N ALA A 307 -20.21 33.61 2.35
CA ALA A 307 -19.20 33.21 3.32
C ALA A 307 -18.73 31.74 3.16
N GLU A 308 -19.49 30.89 2.46
CA GLU A 308 -19.12 29.49 2.19
C GLU A 308 -18.20 29.43 0.96
N TYR A 309 -18.62 30.01 -0.16
CA TYR A 309 -17.91 29.92 -1.45
C TYR A 309 -16.79 30.95 -1.63
N ARG A 310 -16.44 31.70 -0.58
CA ARG A 310 -15.35 32.69 -0.61
C ARG A 310 -14.06 32.08 -0.05
N PRO A 311 -13.02 31.86 -0.89
CA PRO A 311 -11.75 31.38 -0.39
C PRO A 311 -11.09 32.40 0.56
N GLU A 312 -10.43 31.89 1.59
CA GLU A 312 -9.62 32.64 2.56
C GLU A 312 -8.28 33.09 1.93
N MET A 313 -7.72 32.27 1.04
CA MET A 313 -6.48 32.54 0.33
C MET A 313 -6.56 31.99 -1.10
N VAL A 314 -5.97 32.71 -2.06
CA VAL A 314 -5.82 32.25 -3.45
C VAL A 314 -4.38 32.49 -3.89
N PHE A 315 -3.76 31.47 -4.50
CA PHE A 315 -2.39 31.54 -5.01
C PHE A 315 -2.18 30.63 -6.23
N SER A 316 -1.11 30.84 -6.98
CA SER A 316 -0.74 30.02 -8.15
C SER A 316 0.71 29.52 -8.07
N ASP A 317 0.96 28.35 -8.64
CA ASP A 317 2.30 27.79 -8.90
C ASP A 317 2.83 28.11 -10.33
N GLY A 318 2.09 28.93 -11.09
CA GLY A 318 2.35 29.26 -12.50
C GLY A 318 1.65 28.33 -13.51
N MET A 319 1.20 27.14 -13.10
CA MET A 319 0.44 26.19 -13.94
C MET A 319 -1.01 26.02 -13.48
N ARG A 320 -1.25 26.14 -12.17
CA ARG A 320 -2.52 25.91 -11.48
C ARG A 320 -2.86 27.09 -10.60
N VAL A 321 -4.14 27.21 -10.22
CA VAL A 321 -4.59 28.15 -9.19
C VAL A 321 -5.28 27.39 -8.06
N TYR A 322 -4.84 27.66 -6.83
CA TYR A 322 -5.27 27.03 -5.61
C TYR A 322 -6.17 28.00 -4.83
N LEU A 323 -7.42 27.61 -4.62
CA LEU A 323 -8.41 28.35 -3.83
C LEU A 323 -8.56 27.63 -2.49
N LYS A 324 -8.03 28.22 -1.42
CA LYS A 324 -8.12 27.65 -0.07
C LYS A 324 -9.36 28.15 0.65
N PHE A 325 -10.13 27.25 1.24
CA PHE A 325 -11.30 27.57 2.06
C PHE A 325 -11.00 27.33 3.55
N LYS A 326 -11.81 27.94 4.43
CA LYS A 326 -11.76 27.68 5.89
C LYS A 326 -12.51 26.39 6.28
N LYS A 327 -13.49 26.02 5.46
CA LYS A 327 -14.18 24.74 5.41
C LYS A 327 -14.62 24.58 3.95
N ILE A 328 -14.37 23.43 3.34
CA ILE A 328 -14.74 23.21 1.94
C ILE A 328 -16.27 23.24 1.72
N PRO A 329 -16.79 23.93 0.68
CA PRO A 329 -18.23 23.96 0.41
C PRO A 329 -18.80 22.56 0.16
N GLN A 330 -20.06 22.32 0.56
CA GLN A 330 -20.67 20.99 0.46
C GLN A 330 -21.21 20.66 -0.94
N ARG A 331 -21.43 21.67 -1.78
CA ARG A 331 -21.93 21.53 -3.14
C ARG A 331 -20.91 22.10 -4.12
N GLN A 332 -20.69 21.40 -5.24
CA GLN A 332 -19.88 21.91 -6.34
C GLN A 332 -20.65 22.95 -7.15
N ILE A 333 -19.94 23.95 -7.67
CA ILE A 333 -20.51 25.10 -8.40
C ILE A 333 -19.71 25.41 -9.67
N PRO A 334 -20.31 25.97 -10.73
CA PRO A 334 -19.59 26.37 -11.93
C PRO A 334 -18.48 27.38 -11.63
N ILE A 335 -17.28 27.12 -12.16
CA ILE A 335 -16.15 28.07 -12.13
C ILE A 335 -15.84 28.48 -13.56
N PHE A 336 -16.02 29.77 -13.84
CA PHE A 336 -15.62 30.37 -15.10
C PHE A 336 -14.30 31.12 -14.93
N ILE A 337 -13.41 31.04 -15.92
CA ILE A 337 -12.14 31.78 -15.92
C ILE A 337 -11.98 32.62 -17.19
N GLN A 338 -11.19 33.67 -17.09
CA GLN A 338 -10.71 34.47 -18.21
C GLN A 338 -9.19 34.34 -18.28
N GLU A 339 -8.74 33.57 -19.26
CA GLU A 339 -7.32 33.35 -19.57
C GLU A 339 -6.66 34.64 -20.09
N LYS A 340 -5.35 34.73 -19.89
CA LYS A 340 -4.57 35.94 -20.23
C LYS A 340 -4.60 36.23 -21.73
N GLY A 341 -5.08 37.43 -22.08
CA GLY A 341 -5.28 37.86 -23.47
C GLY A 341 -6.61 37.45 -24.08
N ASN A 342 -7.39 36.57 -23.44
CA ASN A 342 -8.77 36.28 -23.82
C ASN A 342 -9.73 37.33 -23.22
N ARG A 343 -10.86 37.57 -23.89
CA ARG A 343 -11.95 38.44 -23.42
C ARG A 343 -13.21 37.67 -23.01
N MET A 344 -13.30 36.39 -23.35
CA MET A 344 -14.41 35.52 -22.99
C MET A 344 -14.11 34.77 -21.68
N MET A 345 -15.18 34.43 -20.97
CA MET A 345 -15.15 33.53 -19.81
C MET A 345 -15.38 32.10 -20.28
N THR A 346 -14.50 31.17 -19.92
CA THR A 346 -14.61 29.72 -20.21
C THR A 346 -14.96 28.95 -18.94
N LEU A 347 -15.87 27.99 -19.04
CA LEU A 347 -16.15 27.05 -17.94
C LEU A 347 -14.98 26.07 -17.81
N VAL A 348 -14.46 25.87 -16.60
CA VAL A 348 -13.37 24.93 -16.34
C VAL A 348 -13.74 23.88 -15.31
N ASN A 349 -13.19 22.68 -15.50
CA ASN A 349 -13.20 21.62 -14.50
C ASN A 349 -12.17 21.95 -13.40
N TYR A 350 -12.48 21.55 -12.17
CA TYR A 350 -11.61 21.78 -11.01
C TYR A 350 -11.66 20.57 -10.08
N ARG A 351 -10.61 20.38 -9.28
CA ARG A 351 -10.47 19.21 -8.40
C ARG A 351 -10.53 19.66 -6.95
N GLN A 352 -11.33 18.97 -6.14
CA GLN A 352 -11.41 19.17 -4.70
C GLN A 352 -10.40 18.23 -4.01
N LYS A 353 -9.49 18.78 -3.21
CA LYS A 353 -8.55 18.03 -2.38
C LYS A 353 -8.31 18.79 -1.08
N ASP A 354 -8.47 18.11 0.05
CA ASP A 354 -8.39 18.71 1.38
C ASP A 354 -9.30 19.98 1.45
N ASP A 355 -8.82 21.10 2.00
CA ASP A 355 -9.54 22.38 2.02
C ASP A 355 -9.35 23.24 0.75
N TYR A 356 -8.98 22.64 -0.39
CA TYR A 356 -8.69 23.35 -1.64
C TYR A 356 -9.62 22.96 -2.80
N TYR A 357 -9.98 23.95 -3.61
CA TYR A 357 -10.27 23.74 -5.03
C TYR A 357 -9.01 24.04 -5.84
N ILE A 358 -8.64 23.13 -6.74
CA ILE A 358 -7.47 23.18 -7.59
C ILE A 358 -7.95 23.32 -9.03
N ILE A 359 -7.60 24.43 -9.68
CA ILE A 359 -7.92 24.71 -11.09
C ILE A 359 -6.63 24.49 -11.89
N ASP A 360 -6.63 23.56 -12.84
CA ASP A 360 -5.47 23.20 -13.66
C ASP A 360 -5.22 24.16 -14.84
N ALA A 361 -5.55 25.45 -14.68
CA ALA A 361 -5.33 26.51 -15.66
C ALA A 361 -5.14 27.89 -14.98
N PRO A 362 -4.16 28.72 -15.40
CA PRO A 362 -3.95 30.06 -14.88
C PRO A 362 -4.88 31.10 -15.52
N PHE A 363 -5.28 32.13 -14.76
CA PHE A 363 -6.23 33.15 -15.22
C PHE A 363 -5.95 34.56 -14.68
N ASP A 364 -6.35 35.57 -15.46
CA ASP A 364 -6.35 36.97 -15.03
C ASP A 364 -7.59 37.26 -14.16
N LYS A 365 -8.71 36.56 -14.39
CA LYS A 365 -9.95 36.69 -13.62
C LYS A 365 -10.73 35.37 -13.58
N ALA A 366 -11.43 35.11 -12.49
CA ALA A 366 -12.37 33.99 -12.36
C ALA A 366 -13.68 34.41 -11.69
N GLN A 367 -14.75 33.67 -11.95
CA GLN A 367 -16.07 33.84 -11.34
C GLN A 367 -16.63 32.48 -10.93
N LEU A 368 -16.82 32.31 -9.63
CA LEU A 368 -17.48 31.16 -9.01
C LEU A 368 -18.97 31.49 -8.88
N GLN A 369 -19.82 30.75 -9.58
CA GLN A 369 -21.25 31.04 -9.67
C GLN A 369 -22.02 30.30 -8.55
N VAL A 370 -22.39 31.02 -7.49
CA VAL A 370 -23.12 30.43 -6.35
C VAL A 370 -24.63 30.38 -6.64
N SER A 371 -25.14 31.40 -7.33
CA SER A 371 -26.51 31.46 -7.85
C SER A 371 -26.59 32.39 -9.06
N GLU A 372 -27.77 32.59 -9.63
CA GLU A 372 -28.00 33.53 -10.74
C GLU A 372 -27.66 34.99 -10.37
N HIS A 373 -27.69 35.36 -9.09
CA HIS A 373 -27.49 36.73 -8.61
C HIS A 373 -26.33 36.89 -7.62
N GLU A 374 -25.66 35.79 -7.23
CA GLU A 374 -24.47 35.84 -6.36
C GLU A 374 -23.29 35.06 -6.95
N ASN A 375 -22.22 35.81 -7.25
CA ASN A 375 -20.95 35.29 -7.76
C ASN A 375 -19.80 35.75 -6.86
N ILE A 376 -18.84 34.87 -6.57
CA ILE A 376 -17.54 35.26 -6.02
C ILE A 376 -16.60 35.52 -7.19
N THR A 377 -16.08 36.75 -7.31
CA THR A 377 -15.13 37.14 -8.35
C THR A 377 -13.71 37.19 -7.79
N ILE A 378 -12.78 36.55 -8.48
CA ILE A 378 -11.34 36.55 -8.17
C ILE A 378 -10.65 37.29 -9.31
N GLU A 379 -9.80 38.27 -8.99
CA GLU A 379 -9.00 39.03 -9.96
C GLU A 379 -7.52 38.89 -9.62
N HIS A 380 -6.68 38.56 -10.60
CA HIS A 380 -5.24 38.69 -10.47
C HIS A 380 -4.85 40.17 -10.55
N LYS A 381 -3.96 40.62 -9.65
CA LYS A 381 -3.35 41.94 -9.75
C LYS A 381 -2.16 41.83 -10.69
N ALA A 382 -2.42 42.02 -11.98
CA ALA A 382 -1.37 42.19 -12.97
C ALA A 382 -0.38 43.29 -12.52
N ARG A 383 0.90 43.09 -12.86
CA ARG A 383 2.04 43.89 -12.41
C ARG A 383 2.47 44.91 -13.47
#